data_AF-A0A925YD95-F1
#
_entry.id   AF-A0A925YD95-F1
#
_cell.length_a   1.000
_cell.length_b   1.000
_cell.length_c   1.000
_cell.angle_alpha   90.00
_cell.angle_beta   90.00
_cell.angle_gamma   90.00
#
_symmetry.space_group_name_H-M   'P 1'
#
loop_
_entity.id
_entity.type
_entity.pdbx_description
1 polymer ?
#
loop_
_entity_poly.entity_id
_entity_poly.type
_entity_poly.pdbx_seq_one_letter_code
_entity_poly.pdbx_strand_id
1 'polypeptide(L)'
;MAVLAVRSRRASGSSPLAKTVRKIGLQKLLSTRICDLELRPTGALAECVEQVISEIRARGITFVPAFYLGDDDFWTSDQAVSVNIPWYLATPDLWRLVNDHLFEYSREEVLMYLRYEAGHALSYAYGLWKRRDWVAMF
;
A
#
# COMPACT_ATOMS: atom_id res chain seq x y z
N MET A 1 36.57 -10.10 -46.46
CA MET A 1 35.51 -11.13 -46.36
C MET A 1 35.42 -11.55 -44.89
N ALA A 2 34.60 -10.89 -44.07
CA ALA A 2 33.20 -11.23 -43.75
C ALA A 2 33.15 -12.47 -42.81
N VAL A 3 32.49 -12.54 -41.63
CA VAL A 3 31.37 -11.81 -41.00
C VAL A 3 31.46 -11.99 -39.47
N LEU A 4 31.07 -10.97 -38.71
CA LEU A 4 30.82 -10.97 -37.26
C LEU A 4 29.67 -11.92 -36.87
N ALA A 5 29.92 -12.90 -36.00
CA ALA A 5 28.84 -13.66 -35.35
C ALA A 5 28.37 -12.92 -34.08
N VAL A 6 27.33 -12.10 -34.23
CA VAL A 6 26.60 -11.48 -33.11
C VAL A 6 25.97 -12.56 -32.26
N ARG A 7 26.39 -12.67 -30.99
CA ARG A 7 25.66 -13.41 -29.96
C ARG A 7 24.33 -12.69 -29.69
N SER A 8 23.27 -13.19 -30.31
CA SER A 8 21.90 -12.84 -29.96
C SER A 8 21.66 -13.19 -28.47
N ARG A 9 21.48 -12.17 -27.64
CA ARG A 9 20.87 -12.35 -26.31
C ARG A 9 19.43 -12.80 -26.56
N ARG A 10 19.06 -13.99 -26.09
CA ARG A 10 17.65 -14.38 -25.98
C ARG A 10 16.98 -13.38 -25.04
N ALA A 11 16.13 -12.52 -25.60
CA ALA A 11 15.14 -11.81 -24.82
C ALA A 11 14.23 -12.85 -24.16
N SER A 12 14.09 -12.80 -22.84
CA SER A 12 13.11 -13.58 -22.09
C SER A 12 11.70 -13.10 -22.47
N GLY A 13 11.14 -13.67 -23.54
CA GLY A 13 9.76 -13.43 -23.92
C GLY A 13 8.82 -13.95 -22.84
N SER A 14 8.07 -13.05 -22.19
CA SER A 14 6.97 -13.42 -21.30
C SER A 14 6.00 -14.33 -22.05
N SER A 15 5.73 -15.54 -21.52
CA SER A 15 4.80 -16.49 -22.13
C SER A 15 3.43 -15.83 -22.41
N PRO A 16 2.86 -15.97 -23.62
CA PRO A 16 1.55 -15.42 -23.95
C PRO A 16 0.44 -16.01 -23.08
N LEU A 17 0.59 -17.27 -22.63
CA LEU A 17 -0.32 -17.90 -21.67
C LEU A 17 -0.34 -17.17 -20.32
N ALA A 18 0.82 -16.71 -19.82
CA ALA A 18 0.88 -15.96 -18.58
C ALA A 18 0.18 -14.59 -18.70
N LYS A 19 0.28 -13.93 -19.86
CA LYS A 19 -0.45 -12.67 -20.12
C LYS A 19 -1.97 -12.91 -20.21
N THR A 20 -2.41 -13.99 -20.85
CA THR A 20 -3.84 -14.34 -20.95
C THR A 20 -4.44 -14.73 -19.60
N VAL A 21 -3.76 -15.57 -18.82
CA VAL A 21 -4.18 -15.94 -17.45
C VAL A 21 -4.26 -14.71 -16.54
N ARG A 22 -3.31 -13.77 -16.63
CA ARG A 22 -3.35 -12.49 -15.92
C ARG A 22 -4.53 -11.62 -16.31
N LYS A 23 -4.82 -11.49 -17.62
CA LYS A 23 -5.98 -10.72 -18.11
C LYS A 23 -7.30 -11.32 -17.61
N ILE A 24 -7.40 -12.65 -17.58
CA ILE A 24 -8.55 -13.36 -17.00
C ILE A 24 -8.66 -13.08 -15.49
N GLY A 25 -7.54 -13.02 -14.76
CA GLY A 25 -7.49 -12.63 -13.35
C GLY A 25 -7.99 -11.20 -13.09
N LEU A 26 -7.52 -10.22 -13.87
CA LEU A 26 -7.97 -8.82 -13.76
C LEU A 26 -9.45 -8.67 -14.11
N GLN A 27 -9.89 -9.26 -15.22
CA GLN A 27 -11.31 -9.21 -15.60
C GLN A 27 -12.20 -9.86 -14.53
N LYS A 28 -11.76 -10.98 -13.95
CA LYS A 28 -12.48 -11.61 -12.84
C LYS A 28 -12.54 -10.70 -11.62
N LEU A 29 -11.44 -10.04 -11.23
CA LEU A 29 -11.45 -9.08 -10.13
C LEU A 29 -12.42 -7.92 -10.39
N LEU A 30 -12.35 -7.28 -11.56
CA LEU A 30 -13.22 -6.18 -11.95
C LEU A 30 -14.71 -6.58 -12.02
N SER A 31 -15.00 -7.88 -12.16
CA SER A 31 -16.36 -8.44 -12.18
C SER A 31 -16.82 -8.93 -10.79
N THR A 32 -15.94 -8.95 -9.79
CA THR A 32 -16.23 -9.46 -8.45
C THR A 32 -16.58 -8.31 -7.53
N ARG A 33 -17.63 -8.45 -6.70
CA ARG A 33 -17.95 -7.44 -5.69
C ARG A 33 -16.90 -7.47 -4.59
N ILE A 34 -16.54 -6.31 -4.06
CA ILE A 34 -15.52 -6.18 -3.00
C ILE A 34 -15.88 -7.06 -1.79
N CYS A 35 -17.16 -7.15 -1.40
CA CYS A 35 -17.61 -7.98 -0.29
C CYS A 35 -17.50 -9.49 -0.51
N ASP A 36 -17.32 -9.94 -1.76
CA ASP A 36 -17.07 -11.34 -2.09
C ASP A 36 -15.56 -11.67 -2.10
N LEU A 37 -14.69 -10.67 -1.89
CA LEU A 37 -13.24 -10.86 -1.79
C LEU A 37 -12.83 -11.17 -0.36
N GLU A 38 -11.86 -12.09 -0.21
CA GLU A 38 -11.21 -12.32 1.09
C GLU A 38 -10.16 -11.23 1.35
N LEU A 39 -10.60 -10.15 2.01
CA LEU A 39 -9.77 -8.99 2.32
C LEU A 39 -9.12 -9.14 3.70
N ARG A 40 -7.98 -9.83 3.74
CA ARG A 40 -7.16 -9.97 4.96
C ARG A 40 -5.77 -9.38 4.71
N PRO A 41 -5.32 -8.39 5.51
CA PRO A 41 -3.96 -7.87 5.42
C PRO A 41 -2.95 -9.00 5.61
N THR A 42 -2.20 -9.32 4.56
CA THR A 42 -1.18 -10.39 4.56
C THR A 42 0.02 -9.98 3.71
N GLY A 43 1.18 -10.61 3.96
CA GLY A 43 2.42 -10.30 3.27
C GLY A 43 2.88 -8.85 3.49
N ALA A 44 3.33 -8.19 2.41
CA ALA A 44 3.97 -6.88 2.47
C ALA A 44 3.14 -5.81 3.22
N LEU A 45 1.81 -5.81 3.09
CA LEU A 45 0.99 -4.81 3.76
C LEU A 45 1.00 -5.02 5.28
N ALA A 46 0.83 -6.27 5.73
CA ALA A 46 0.87 -6.62 7.14
C ALA A 46 2.24 -6.25 7.75
N GLU A 47 3.33 -6.58 7.05
CA GLU A 47 4.69 -6.23 7.46
C GLU A 47 4.89 -4.71 7.56
N CYS A 48 4.36 -3.94 6.61
CA CYS A 48 4.44 -2.47 6.66
C CYS A 48 3.67 -1.88 7.85
N VAL A 49 2.45 -2.37 8.10
CA VAL A 49 1.63 -1.92 9.24
C VAL A 49 2.32 -2.29 10.57
N GLU A 50 2.82 -3.51 10.71
CA GLU A 50 3.57 -3.95 11.90
C GLU A 50 4.83 -3.09 12.11
N GLN A 51 5.54 -2.75 11.04
CA GLN A 51 6.70 -1.88 11.11
C GLN A 51 6.33 -0.49 11.66
N VAL A 52 5.27 0.15 11.13
CA VAL A 52 4.83 1.47 11.61
C VAL A 52 4.39 1.40 13.09
N ILE A 53 3.66 0.35 13.48
CA ILE A 53 3.27 0.13 14.89
C ILE A 53 4.52 -0.02 15.78
N SER A 54 5.53 -0.76 15.34
CA SER A 54 6.80 -0.92 16.05
C SER A 54 7.56 0.40 16.19
N GLU A 55 7.59 1.20 15.12
CA GLU A 55 8.23 2.53 15.12
C GLU A 55 7.56 3.49 16.12
N ILE A 56 6.23 3.50 16.18
CA ILE A 56 5.44 4.29 17.15
C ILE A 56 5.78 3.85 18.58
N ARG A 57 5.74 2.54 18.86
CA ARG A 57 6.02 2.00 20.20
C ARG A 57 7.46 2.26 20.64
N ALA A 58 8.43 2.17 19.72
CA ALA A 58 9.84 2.45 20.01
C ALA A 58 10.07 3.91 20.46
N ARG A 59 9.16 4.83 20.11
CA ARG A 59 9.17 6.24 20.56
C ARG A 59 8.46 6.45 21.90
N GLY A 60 7.99 5.38 22.56
CA GLY A 60 7.26 5.46 23.83
C GLY A 60 5.82 5.94 23.70
N ILE A 61 5.29 5.99 22.48
CA ILE A 61 3.91 6.40 22.22
C ILE A 61 3.00 5.18 22.45
N THR A 62 2.07 5.29 23.39
CA THR A 62 1.15 4.20 23.76
C THR A 62 -0.07 4.11 22.86
N PHE A 63 -0.48 5.24 22.27
CA PHE A 63 -1.57 5.28 21.31
C PHE A 63 -1.12 4.73 19.96
N VAL A 64 -1.87 3.76 19.43
CA VAL A 64 -1.65 3.16 18.10
C VAL A 64 -2.93 3.38 17.28
N PRO A 65 -2.85 4.02 16.08
CA PRO A 65 -4.00 4.20 15.22
C PRO A 65 -4.66 2.87 14.84
N ALA A 66 -5.97 2.88 14.67
CA ALA A 66 -6.67 1.75 14.08
C ALA A 66 -6.49 1.80 12.55
N PHE A 67 -5.98 0.72 11.95
CA PHE A 67 -5.84 0.59 10.51
C PHE A 67 -6.99 -0.25 9.96
N TYR A 68 -7.65 0.23 8.90
CA TYR A 68 -8.75 -0.48 8.26
C TYR A 68 -8.61 -0.44 6.74
N LEU A 69 -9.23 -1.42 6.08
CA LEU A 69 -9.28 -1.48 4.62
C LEU A 69 -10.51 -0.73 4.11
N GLY A 70 -10.32 0.22 3.20
CA GLY A 70 -11.40 0.95 2.54
C GLY A 70 -11.16 1.12 1.04
N ASP A 71 -12.11 1.78 0.39
CA ASP A 71 -12.27 1.88 -1.07
C ASP A 71 -11.42 2.97 -1.75
N ASP A 72 -10.84 3.87 -0.96
CA ASP A 72 -10.01 4.99 -1.44
C ASP A 72 -8.52 4.83 -1.05
N ASP A 73 -7.69 5.80 -1.44
CA ASP A 73 -6.26 5.86 -1.16
C ASP A 73 -5.95 6.00 0.36
N PHE A 74 -4.67 6.05 0.75
CA PHE A 74 -4.30 6.29 2.16
C PHE A 74 -4.82 7.66 2.65
N TRP A 75 -5.60 7.67 3.75
CA TRP A 75 -6.05 8.92 4.36
C TRP A 75 -6.46 8.74 5.83
N THR A 76 -6.48 9.86 6.55
CA THR A 76 -7.01 10.02 7.91
C THR A 76 -8.02 11.16 7.91
N SER A 77 -9.28 10.88 8.28
CA SER A 77 -10.33 11.91 8.27
C SER A 77 -10.01 13.00 9.27
N ASP A 78 -10.52 14.21 9.04
CA ASP A 78 -10.33 15.30 9.98
C ASP A 78 -10.81 14.90 11.38
N GLN A 79 -9.93 15.03 12.37
CA GLN A 79 -10.18 14.67 13.77
C GLN A 79 -10.48 13.19 14.02
N ALA A 80 -10.29 12.33 13.03
CA ALA A 80 -10.30 10.89 13.20
C ALA A 80 -8.92 10.37 13.63
N VAL A 81 -8.92 9.21 14.28
CA VAL A 81 -7.69 8.56 14.79
C VAL A 81 -7.45 7.19 14.13
N SER A 82 -8.13 6.95 13.01
CA SER A 82 -8.06 5.72 12.22
C SER A 82 -7.56 6.02 10.82
N VAL A 83 -6.72 5.13 10.29
CA VAL A 83 -6.08 5.27 8.98
C VAL A 83 -6.76 4.32 7.97
N ASN A 84 -7.25 4.89 6.88
CA ASN A 84 -7.71 4.15 5.73
C ASN A 84 -6.51 3.58 4.96
N ILE A 85 -6.60 2.31 4.60
CA ILE A 85 -5.66 1.62 3.71
C ILE A 85 -6.43 1.11 2.50
N PRO A 86 -5.91 1.26 1.28
CA PRO A 86 -6.60 0.75 0.11
C PRO A 86 -6.75 -0.78 0.15
N TRP A 87 -7.98 -1.28 -0.01
CA TRP A 87 -8.28 -2.72 0.08
C TRP A 87 -7.51 -3.56 -0.94
N TYR A 88 -7.16 -2.98 -2.08
CA TYR A 88 -6.43 -3.68 -3.14
C TYR A 88 -4.97 -3.95 -2.80
N LEU A 89 -4.47 -3.47 -1.65
CA LEU A 89 -3.17 -3.85 -1.09
C LEU A 89 -3.27 -4.99 -0.06
N ALA A 90 -4.49 -5.47 0.24
CA ALA A 90 -4.73 -6.40 1.35
C ALA A 90 -3.92 -7.70 1.24
N THR A 91 -3.82 -8.28 0.05
CA THR A 91 -3.13 -9.56 -0.18
C THR A 91 -2.03 -9.42 -1.23
N PRO A 92 -0.99 -10.28 -1.22
CA PRO A 92 0.07 -10.24 -2.23
C PRO A 92 -0.44 -10.34 -3.67
N ASP A 93 -1.51 -11.10 -3.90
CA ASP A 93 -2.10 -11.25 -5.22
C ASP A 93 -2.82 -9.97 -5.69
N LEU A 94 -3.57 -9.31 -4.80
CA LEU A 94 -4.23 -8.04 -5.11
C LEU A 94 -3.20 -6.93 -5.34
N TRP A 95 -2.20 -6.82 -4.46
CA TRP A 95 -1.13 -5.84 -4.60
C TRP A 95 -0.40 -6.03 -5.94
N ARG A 96 0.06 -7.25 -6.23
CA ARG A 96 0.72 -7.55 -7.50
C ARG A 96 -0.16 -7.21 -8.70
N LEU A 97 -1.45 -7.55 -8.65
CA LEU A 97 -2.37 -7.28 -9.75
C LEU A 97 -2.54 -5.77 -10.00
N VAL A 98 -2.66 -4.96 -8.94
CA VAL A 98 -2.71 -3.50 -9.05
C VAL A 98 -1.40 -2.96 -9.63
N ASN A 99 -0.26 -3.45 -9.13
CA ASN A 99 1.07 -3.08 -9.61
C ASN A 99 1.29 -3.37 -11.09
N ASP A 100 0.70 -4.45 -11.60
CA ASP A 100 0.83 -4.84 -13.01
C ASP A 100 -0.07 -4.02 -13.96
N HIS A 101 -1.11 -3.33 -13.45
CA HIS A 101 -2.22 -2.86 -14.28
C HIS A 101 -2.75 -1.44 -14.02
N LEU A 102 -2.59 -0.88 -12.83
CA LEU A 102 -3.26 0.38 -12.44
C LEU A 102 -2.28 1.42 -11.87
N PHE A 103 -1.54 1.04 -10.84
CA PHE A 103 -0.63 1.92 -10.09
C PHE A 103 0.67 1.17 -9.84
N GLU A 104 1.74 1.83 -9.37
CA GLU A 104 2.92 1.14 -8.86
C GLU A 104 3.09 1.53 -7.39
N TYR A 105 2.75 0.63 -6.47
CA TYR A 105 3.04 0.79 -5.04
C TYR A 105 4.27 -0.03 -4.69
N SER A 106 5.37 0.65 -4.39
CA SER A 106 6.52 0.05 -3.71
C SER A 106 6.25 -0.10 -2.21
N ARG A 107 7.05 -0.94 -1.55
CA ARG A 107 6.99 -1.10 -0.10
C ARG A 107 7.34 0.22 0.60
N GLU A 108 8.31 0.95 0.05
CA GLU A 108 8.79 2.23 0.53
C GLU A 108 7.69 3.31 0.47
N GLU A 109 6.93 3.36 -0.62
CA GLU A 109 5.79 4.28 -0.77
C GLU A 109 4.67 3.94 0.21
N VAL A 110 4.31 2.66 0.36
CA VAL A 110 3.29 2.25 1.34
C VAL A 110 3.71 2.63 2.76
N LEU A 111 4.98 2.44 3.13
CA LEU A 111 5.47 2.91 4.41
C LEU A 111 5.45 4.43 4.54
N MET A 112 5.78 5.17 3.48
CA MET A 112 5.71 6.63 3.46
C MET A 112 4.29 7.10 3.77
N TYR A 113 3.29 6.56 3.06
CA TYR A 113 1.88 6.90 3.29
C TYR A 113 1.40 6.50 4.69
N LEU A 114 1.67 5.27 5.14
CA LEU A 114 1.26 4.82 6.46
C LEU A 114 1.85 5.68 7.58
N ARG A 115 3.11 6.11 7.46
CA ARG A 115 3.75 7.02 8.43
C ARG A 115 3.14 8.41 8.41
N TYR A 116 2.87 8.93 7.22
CA TYR A 116 2.23 10.24 7.05
C TYR A 116 0.84 10.26 7.71
N GLU A 117 0.00 9.27 7.38
CA GLU A 117 -1.34 9.16 7.94
C GLU A 117 -1.35 8.80 9.42
N ALA A 118 -0.43 7.95 9.88
CA ALA A 118 -0.25 7.74 11.31
C ALA A 118 0.16 9.04 12.03
N GLY A 119 0.96 9.90 11.40
CA GLY A 119 1.31 11.22 11.92
C GLY A 119 0.08 12.10 12.15
N HIS A 120 -0.84 12.12 11.19
CA HIS A 120 -2.14 12.78 11.33
C HIS A 120 -2.94 12.18 12.49
N ALA A 121 -3.13 10.87 12.53
CA ALA A 121 -3.89 10.19 13.59
C ALA A 121 -3.28 10.43 15.00
N LEU A 122 -1.96 10.46 15.13
CA LEU A 122 -1.26 10.81 16.37
C LEU A 122 -1.49 12.29 16.75
N SER A 123 -1.37 13.20 15.78
CA SER A 123 -1.72 14.61 15.98
C SER A 123 -3.16 14.74 16.49
N TYR A 124 -4.09 13.94 15.93
CA TYR A 124 -5.50 13.86 16.31
C TYR A 124 -5.75 13.34 17.71
N ALA A 125 -5.10 12.25 18.08
CA ALA A 125 -5.22 11.69 19.41
C ALA A 125 -4.68 12.63 20.52
N TYR A 126 -3.58 13.35 20.26
CA TYR A 126 -2.94 14.22 21.26
C TYR A 126 -3.33 15.70 21.14
N GLY A 127 -4.13 16.08 20.15
CA GLY A 127 -4.54 17.46 19.91
C GLY A 127 -3.38 18.41 19.61
N LEU A 128 -2.34 17.95 18.90
CA LEU A 128 -1.11 18.70 18.72
C LEU A 128 -1.33 20.02 17.95
N TRP A 129 -2.23 20.05 16.96
CA TRP A 129 -2.56 21.30 16.23
C TRP A 129 -3.21 22.37 17.10
N LYS A 130 -3.71 22.02 18.29
CA LYS A 130 -4.31 22.99 19.23
C LYS A 130 -3.24 23.66 20.09
N ARG A 131 -2.01 23.13 20.11
CA ARG A 131 -0.95 23.67 20.95
C ARG A 131 -0.50 25.02 20.42
N ARG A 132 -0.23 25.95 21.34
CA ARG A 132 0.16 27.34 21.00
C ARG A 132 1.47 27.40 20.22
N ASP A 133 2.42 26.53 20.53
CA ASP A 133 3.70 26.43 19.84
C ASP A 133 3.55 25.87 18.42
N TRP A 134 2.61 24.94 18.21
CA TRP A 134 2.28 24.45 16.87
C TRP A 134 1.70 25.56 16.00
N VAL A 135 0.65 26.24 16.46
CA VAL A 135 -0.03 27.34 15.73
C VAL A 135 0.91 28.52 15.46
N ALA A 136 1.94 28.71 16.30
CA ALA A 136 2.92 29.77 16.08
C ALA A 136 3.92 29.45 14.95
N MET A 137 4.11 28.17 14.62
CA MET A 137 5.06 27.72 13.58
C MET A 137 4.40 27.37 12.24
N PHE A 138 3.16 26.89 12.26
CA PHE A 138 2.40 26.40 11.11
C PHE A 138 1.08 27.16 10.97
#